data_AF-A0A522FP84-F1
#
_entry.id   AF-A0A522FP84-F1
#
_cell.length_a   1.000
_cell.length_b   1.000
_cell.length_c   1.000
_cell.angle_alpha   90.00
_cell.angle_beta   90.00
_cell.angle_gamma   90.00
#
_symmetry.space_group_name_H-M   'P 1'
#
loop_
_entity.id
_entity.type
_entity.pdbx_description
1 polymer ?
#
loop_
_entity_poly.entity_id
_entity_poly.type
_entity_poly.pdbx_seq_one_letter_code
_entity_poly.pdbx_strand_id
1 'polypeptide(L)'
;MKKLIILIAIILLFTACSDNSCDSNESDYSNFKISDKSYPETLDLDSVVITNYGSQYRMADWIDLLKIISIEDFANDVGIKKGSHYYVKNNGERFLDGSNRHFFISRFDHNKPDSYLAHDQIDSNFLCLGSWYGDTLQILLVKK
;
A
#
# COMPACT_ATOMS: atom_id res chain seq x y z
N MET A 1 14.06 23.56 -61.44
CA MET A 1 14.89 22.68 -62.30
C MET A 1 16.17 22.31 -61.54
N LYS A 2 16.55 21.03 -61.61
CA LYS A 2 17.81 20.38 -61.18
C LYS A 2 18.07 20.21 -59.67
N LYS A 3 17.86 18.95 -59.25
CA LYS A 3 18.64 18.27 -58.21
C LYS A 3 20.11 18.13 -58.69
N LEU A 4 21.09 18.27 -57.81
CA LEU A 4 22.31 17.47 -57.88
C LEU A 4 22.89 17.26 -56.47
N ILE A 5 23.24 16.01 -56.22
CA ILE A 5 23.66 15.36 -54.98
C ILE A 5 25.19 15.22 -55.01
N ILE A 6 25.81 14.98 -53.85
CA ILE A 6 26.98 14.10 -53.56
C ILE A 6 28.10 14.88 -52.83
N LEU A 7 28.83 14.40 -51.81
CA LEU A 7 28.72 13.35 -50.77
C LEU A 7 30.14 13.35 -50.14
N ILE A 8 30.35 13.72 -48.87
CA ILE A 8 31.53 13.25 -48.11
C ILE A 8 31.08 12.92 -46.69
N ALA A 9 31.12 11.63 -46.38
CA ALA A 9 30.93 11.03 -45.07
C ALA A 9 32.28 10.93 -44.33
N ILE A 10 32.24 10.97 -42.99
CA ILE A 10 33.10 10.30 -41.97
C ILE A 10 32.59 10.89 -40.61
N ILE A 11 31.65 10.26 -39.87
CA ILE A 11 31.81 9.13 -38.91
C ILE A 11 32.83 9.50 -37.82
N LEU A 12 32.60 9.55 -36.50
CA LEU A 12 31.53 9.20 -35.55
C LEU A 12 31.95 9.86 -34.21
N LEU A 13 31.01 10.34 -33.41
CA LEU A 13 30.94 9.96 -31.99
C LEU A 13 29.55 10.33 -31.49
N PHE A 14 28.74 9.29 -31.35
CA PHE A 14 27.49 9.34 -30.63
C PHE A 14 27.74 9.88 -29.22
N THR A 15 27.06 10.96 -28.89
CA THR A 15 26.40 11.02 -27.58
C THR A 15 25.01 11.54 -27.85
N ALA A 16 24.15 10.62 -28.25
CA ALA A 16 22.76 10.75 -27.87
C ALA A 16 22.75 10.71 -26.34
N CYS A 17 22.68 11.87 -25.69
CA CYS A 17 21.83 11.93 -24.49
C CYS A 17 20.41 11.83 -25.02
N SER A 18 20.02 10.60 -25.37
CA SER A 18 18.64 10.21 -25.20
C SER A 18 18.43 10.42 -23.71
N ASP A 19 17.69 11.46 -23.34
CA ASP A 19 17.07 11.50 -22.03
C ASP A 19 16.20 10.25 -22.00
N ASN A 20 16.80 9.15 -21.56
CA ASN A 20 16.08 8.03 -21.01
C ASN A 20 15.35 8.67 -19.83
N SER A 21 14.13 9.12 -20.08
CA SER A 21 13.08 8.99 -19.08
C SER A 21 13.13 7.51 -18.71
N CYS A 22 13.88 7.19 -17.65
CA CYS A 22 13.52 6.11 -16.77
C CYS A 22 12.19 6.57 -16.16
N ASP A 23 11.13 6.43 -16.95
CA ASP A 23 9.79 6.27 -16.44
C ASP A 23 9.86 4.94 -15.68
N SER A 24 10.44 5.01 -14.49
CA SER A 24 10.07 4.10 -13.42
C SER A 24 8.57 4.26 -13.37
N ASN A 25 7.85 3.18 -13.68
CA ASN A 25 6.48 3.03 -13.23
C ASN A 25 6.54 3.03 -11.69
N GLU A 26 6.78 4.20 -11.10
CA GLU A 26 6.75 4.47 -9.69
C GLU A 26 5.28 4.36 -9.36
N SER A 27 4.93 3.25 -8.76
CA SER A 27 3.57 2.97 -8.35
C SER A 27 3.15 4.04 -7.35
N ASP A 28 2.32 4.98 -7.80
CA ASP A 28 1.83 6.08 -6.97
C ASP A 28 0.85 5.54 -5.91
N TYR A 29 1.37 5.34 -4.70
CA TYR A 29 0.58 4.94 -3.54
C TYR A 29 0.01 6.11 -2.74
N SER A 30 0.02 7.34 -3.28
CA SER A 30 -0.45 8.57 -2.60
C SER A 30 -1.92 8.55 -2.18
N ASN A 31 -2.71 7.61 -2.72
CA ASN A 31 -4.08 7.38 -2.29
C ASN A 31 -4.18 6.74 -0.90
N PHE A 32 -3.10 6.14 -0.40
CA PHE A 32 -3.02 5.54 0.92
C PHE A 32 -2.27 6.41 1.91
N LYS A 33 -2.65 6.32 3.18
CA LYS A 33 -1.87 6.89 4.29
C LYS A 33 -2.27 6.25 5.61
N ILE A 34 -1.44 6.42 6.63
CA ILE A 34 -1.71 5.99 8.00
C ILE A 34 -2.36 7.15 8.77
N SER A 35 -3.34 6.86 9.63
CA SER A 35 -3.91 7.87 10.52
C SER A 35 -2.89 8.38 11.55
N ASP A 36 -2.88 9.68 11.85
CA ASP A 36 -1.93 10.31 12.78
C ASP A 36 -2.08 9.82 14.23
N LYS A 37 -3.24 9.29 14.59
CA LYS A 37 -3.57 8.79 15.92
C LYS A 37 -3.97 7.32 15.87
N SER A 38 -3.81 6.66 17.00
CA SER A 38 -4.40 5.35 17.27
C SER A 38 -5.78 5.50 17.90
N TYR A 39 -6.65 4.52 17.66
CA TYR A 39 -8.02 4.49 18.16
C TYR A 39 -8.31 3.11 18.73
N PRO A 40 -9.14 2.96 19.77
CA PRO A 40 -9.58 1.64 20.19
C PRO A 40 -10.55 1.04 19.16
N GLU A 41 -10.53 -0.28 18.97
CA GLU A 41 -11.37 -0.94 17.95
C GLU A 41 -12.88 -0.79 18.21
N THR A 42 -13.24 -0.48 19.46
CA THR A 42 -14.62 -0.32 19.92
C THR A 42 -15.27 0.98 19.46
N LEU A 43 -14.51 1.93 18.88
CA LEU A 43 -15.09 3.13 18.29
C LEU A 43 -15.78 2.83 16.95
N ASP A 44 -16.63 3.77 16.54
CA ASP A 44 -17.04 3.88 15.15
C ASP A 44 -15.89 4.48 14.31
N LEU A 45 -15.00 3.60 13.86
CA LEU A 45 -13.82 4.00 13.10
C LEU A 45 -14.16 4.58 11.72
N ASP A 46 -15.31 4.24 11.12
CA ASP A 46 -15.74 4.86 9.87
C ASP A 46 -16.09 6.33 10.09
N SER A 47 -16.83 6.64 11.17
CA SER A 47 -17.11 8.02 11.57
C SER A 47 -15.82 8.77 11.92
N VAL A 48 -14.89 8.16 12.65
CA VAL A 48 -13.57 8.75 12.96
C VAL A 48 -12.82 9.11 11.67
N VAL A 49 -12.83 8.23 10.68
CA VAL A 49 -12.16 8.49 9.39
C VAL A 49 -12.78 9.68 8.68
N ILE A 50 -14.11 9.72 8.59
CA ILE A 50 -14.83 10.83 7.93
C ILE A 50 -14.56 12.15 8.64
N THR A 51 -14.65 12.19 9.98
CA THR A 51 -14.47 13.42 10.76
C THR A 51 -13.05 13.96 10.66
N ASN A 52 -12.02 13.12 10.72
CA ASN A 52 -10.63 13.57 10.82
C ASN A 52 -9.92 13.69 9.46
N TYR A 53 -10.36 12.93 8.46
CA TYR A 53 -9.69 12.85 7.16
C TYR A 53 -10.58 13.28 5.98
N GLY A 54 -11.88 13.43 6.22
CA GLY A 54 -12.87 13.85 5.23
C GLY A 54 -13.55 12.68 4.52
N SER A 55 -14.72 12.96 3.94
CA SER A 55 -15.58 11.95 3.30
C SER A 55 -14.98 11.28 2.06
N GLN A 56 -13.89 11.84 1.50
CA GLN A 56 -13.11 11.23 0.43
C GLN A 56 -12.26 10.03 0.89
N TYR A 57 -12.06 9.83 2.20
CA TYR A 57 -11.31 8.68 2.72
C TYR A 57 -12.25 7.64 3.33
N ARG A 58 -11.72 6.42 3.41
CA ARG A 58 -12.28 5.30 4.16
C ARG A 58 -11.15 4.48 4.77
N MET A 59 -11.49 3.57 5.69
CA MET A 59 -10.59 2.49 6.05
C MET A 59 -10.25 1.68 4.79
N ALA A 60 -8.97 1.36 4.61
CA ALA A 60 -8.55 0.41 3.59
C ALA A 60 -9.16 -0.97 3.87
N ASP A 61 -9.48 -1.68 2.81
CA ASP A 61 -9.89 -3.07 2.85
C ASP A 61 -8.72 -3.96 2.44
N TRP A 62 -8.67 -5.17 2.97
CA TRP A 62 -7.74 -6.20 2.51
C TRP A 62 -7.80 -6.37 0.98
N ILE A 63 -8.99 -6.27 0.38
CA ILE A 63 -9.18 -6.34 -1.08
C ILE A 63 -8.49 -5.19 -1.82
N ASP A 64 -8.28 -4.02 -1.19
CA ASP A 64 -7.48 -2.96 -1.80
C ASP A 64 -6.00 -3.33 -1.86
N LEU A 65 -5.51 -4.01 -0.82
CA LEU A 65 -4.10 -4.43 -0.72
C LEU A 65 -3.79 -5.58 -1.67
N LEU A 66 -4.76 -6.46 -1.94
CA LEU A 66 -4.62 -7.52 -2.95
C LEU A 66 -4.45 -6.98 -4.38
N LYS A 67 -4.75 -5.70 -4.63
CA LYS A 67 -4.55 -5.04 -5.94
C LYS A 67 -3.18 -4.40 -6.08
N ILE A 68 -2.39 -4.35 -5.00
CA ILE A 68 -1.06 -3.75 -5.00
C ILE A 68 -0.08 -4.71 -5.69
N ILE A 69 0.59 -4.21 -6.73
CA ILE A 69 1.54 -5.01 -7.53
C ILE A 69 2.83 -5.28 -6.76
N SER A 70 3.43 -4.25 -6.16
CA SER A 70 4.62 -4.35 -5.31
C SER A 70 4.25 -4.01 -3.86
N ILE A 71 4.02 -5.04 -3.03
CA ILE A 71 3.60 -4.84 -1.64
C ILE A 71 4.72 -4.23 -0.79
N GLU A 72 5.98 -4.50 -1.14
CA GLU A 72 7.14 -3.95 -0.44
C GLU A 72 7.29 -2.46 -0.70
N ASP A 73 7.26 -2.02 -1.97
CA ASP A 73 7.33 -0.60 -2.33
C ASP A 73 6.16 0.15 -1.70
N PHE A 74 4.94 -0.40 -1.79
CA PHE A 74 3.77 0.14 -1.11
C PHE A 74 3.98 0.33 0.39
N ALA A 75 4.47 -0.71 1.08
CA ALA A 75 4.67 -0.65 2.52
C ALA A 75 5.74 0.38 2.89
N ASN A 76 6.79 0.53 2.08
CA ASN A 76 7.84 1.50 2.30
C ASN A 76 7.34 2.94 2.06
N ASP A 77 6.64 3.19 0.96
CA ASP A 77 6.13 4.51 0.58
C ASP A 77 5.05 5.03 1.52
N VAL A 78 4.12 4.16 1.93
CA VAL A 78 3.06 4.50 2.90
C VAL A 78 3.60 4.62 4.33
N GLY A 79 4.77 4.04 4.61
CA GLY A 79 5.41 4.04 5.92
C GLY A 79 4.91 2.95 6.87
N ILE A 80 4.46 1.81 6.34
CA ILE A 80 4.09 0.61 7.11
C ILE A 80 5.36 -0.05 7.62
N LYS A 81 5.67 0.15 8.91
CA LYS A 81 6.88 -0.39 9.55
C LYS A 81 6.75 -1.88 9.87
N LYS A 82 7.88 -2.60 9.80
CA LYS A 82 7.98 -3.99 10.29
C LYS A 82 7.52 -4.08 11.75
N GLY A 83 6.75 -5.11 12.07
CA GLY A 83 6.22 -5.37 13.41
C GLY A 83 5.10 -4.41 13.84
N SER A 84 4.60 -3.57 12.94
CA SER A 84 3.46 -2.68 13.23
C SER A 84 2.16 -3.29 12.73
N HIS A 85 1.07 -2.82 13.33
CA HIS A 85 -0.29 -3.26 13.04
C HIS A 85 -1.17 -2.05 12.70
N TYR A 86 -2.01 -2.17 11.66
CA TYR A 86 -2.91 -1.10 11.24
C TYR A 86 -4.30 -1.66 10.96
N TYR A 87 -5.35 -1.04 11.52
CA TYR A 87 -6.71 -1.47 11.26
C TYR A 87 -7.04 -1.34 9.78
N VAL A 88 -7.69 -2.39 9.29
CA VAL A 88 -8.29 -2.49 7.96
C VAL A 88 -9.65 -3.17 8.09
N LYS A 89 -10.40 -3.20 6.99
CA LYS A 89 -11.54 -4.09 6.80
C LYS A 89 -11.11 -5.34 6.03
N ASN A 90 -11.93 -6.39 6.10
CA ASN A 90 -11.82 -7.53 5.22
C ASN A 90 -13.18 -7.77 4.57
N ASN A 91 -13.27 -7.56 3.25
CA ASN A 91 -14.50 -7.70 2.48
C ASN A 91 -15.66 -6.85 3.05
N GLY A 92 -15.37 -5.60 3.41
CA GLY A 92 -16.31 -4.65 3.98
C GLY A 92 -16.50 -4.77 5.50
N GLU A 93 -16.11 -5.90 6.09
CA GLU A 93 -16.32 -6.18 7.51
C GLU A 93 -15.14 -5.72 8.37
N ARG A 94 -15.47 -5.14 9.52
CA ARG A 94 -14.47 -4.71 10.52
C ARG A 94 -14.05 -5.83 11.44
N PHE A 95 -14.97 -6.74 11.73
CA PHE A 95 -14.80 -7.79 12.73
C PHE A 95 -14.88 -9.16 12.08
N LEU A 96 -14.09 -10.09 12.61
CA LEU A 96 -14.18 -11.51 12.26
C LEU A 96 -15.56 -12.05 12.64
N ASP A 97 -16.19 -12.78 11.73
CA ASP A 97 -17.52 -13.36 11.95
C ASP A 97 -17.59 -14.18 13.25
N GLY A 98 -18.67 -14.00 14.01
CA GLY A 98 -18.87 -14.61 15.33
C GLY A 98 -17.89 -14.14 16.41
N SER A 99 -17.15 -13.04 16.22
CA SER A 99 -16.14 -12.55 17.17
C SER A 99 -16.10 -11.02 17.26
N ASN A 100 -15.49 -10.50 18.32
CA ASN A 100 -15.18 -9.06 18.48
C ASN A 100 -13.75 -8.72 18.01
N ARG A 101 -13.08 -9.63 17.29
CA ARG A 101 -11.72 -9.42 16.80
C ARG A 101 -11.74 -8.52 15.56
N HIS A 102 -11.23 -7.30 15.68
CA HIS A 102 -11.11 -6.35 14.58
C HIS A 102 -9.94 -6.75 13.66
N PHE A 103 -10.15 -6.66 12.35
CA PHE A 103 -9.11 -6.94 11.37
C PHE A 103 -8.01 -5.87 11.35
N PHE A 104 -6.78 -6.30 11.12
CA PHE A 104 -5.63 -5.43 10.89
C PHE A 104 -4.61 -6.10 9.97
N ILE A 105 -3.75 -5.30 9.35
CA ILE A 105 -2.56 -5.80 8.68
C ILE A 105 -1.36 -5.82 9.62
N SER A 106 -0.46 -6.76 9.40
CA SER A 106 0.82 -6.89 10.11
C SER A 106 1.95 -7.08 9.12
N ARG A 107 2.99 -6.25 9.19
CA ARG A 107 4.20 -6.42 8.36
C ARG A 107 5.23 -7.26 9.07
N PHE A 108 5.62 -8.37 8.46
CA PHE A 108 6.61 -9.30 9.03
C PHE A 108 7.88 -9.46 8.19
N ASP A 109 7.90 -8.96 6.95
CA ASP A 109 9.01 -9.14 6.00
C ASP A 109 9.38 -10.63 5.84
N HIS A 110 8.37 -11.47 5.55
CA HIS A 110 8.50 -12.92 5.38
C HIS A 110 8.85 -13.71 6.65
N ASN A 111 9.01 -13.04 7.79
CA ASN A 111 9.39 -13.63 9.07
C ASN A 111 8.22 -13.63 10.06
N LYS A 112 7.06 -14.12 9.62
CA LYS A 112 5.86 -14.21 10.49
C LYS A 112 6.08 -15.27 11.58
N PRO A 113 5.85 -14.95 12.86
CA PRO A 113 5.91 -15.93 13.94
C PRO A 113 4.94 -17.10 13.71
N ASP A 114 5.34 -18.32 14.09
CA ASP A 114 4.49 -19.52 13.98
C ASP A 114 3.23 -19.42 14.84
N SER A 115 3.32 -18.74 15.99
CA SER A 115 2.19 -18.48 16.88
C SER A 115 1.20 -17.45 16.32
N TYR A 116 1.56 -16.73 15.25
CA TYR A 116 0.68 -15.73 14.65
C TYR A 116 -0.32 -16.40 13.70
N LEU A 117 -1.60 -16.32 14.07
CA LEU A 117 -2.73 -16.82 13.30
C LEU A 117 -3.15 -15.77 12.26
N ALA A 118 -2.53 -15.83 11.08
CA ALA A 118 -2.95 -15.05 9.93
C ALA A 118 -4.21 -15.67 9.31
N HIS A 119 -5.17 -14.81 8.94
CA HIS A 119 -6.34 -15.19 8.15
C HIS A 119 -6.01 -15.26 6.65
N ASP A 120 -5.05 -14.44 6.21
CA ASP A 120 -4.54 -14.40 4.84
C ASP A 120 -3.14 -13.76 4.81
N GLN A 121 -2.43 -13.86 3.69
CA GLN A 121 -1.10 -13.29 3.49
C GLN A 121 -0.87 -12.78 2.06
N ILE A 122 0.00 -11.78 1.93
CA ILE A 122 0.57 -11.34 0.65
C ILE A 122 2.08 -11.59 0.71
N ASP A 123 2.60 -12.06 -0.44
CA ASP A 123 4.02 -12.19 -0.69
C ASP A 123 4.78 -12.97 0.41
N SER A 124 4.45 -14.25 0.55
CA SER A 124 5.14 -15.16 1.48
C SER A 124 5.28 -14.61 2.91
N ASN A 125 4.18 -14.10 3.48
CA ASN A 125 4.09 -13.45 4.78
C ASN A 125 4.88 -12.14 4.91
N PHE A 126 5.10 -11.40 3.82
CA PHE A 126 5.56 -10.02 3.92
C PHE A 126 4.55 -9.18 4.70
N LEU A 127 3.28 -9.28 4.31
CA LEU A 127 2.13 -8.66 4.96
C LEU A 127 1.06 -9.72 5.25
N CYS A 128 0.51 -9.71 6.45
CA CYS A 128 -0.50 -10.68 6.87
C CYS A 128 -1.76 -10.00 7.38
N LEU A 129 -2.92 -10.57 7.06
CA LEU A 129 -4.20 -10.20 7.65
C LEU A 129 -4.34 -10.90 9.01
N GLY A 130 -4.39 -10.13 10.08
CA GLY A 130 -4.70 -10.60 11.43
C GLY A 130 -6.03 -10.08 11.94
N SER A 131 -6.39 -10.52 13.13
CA SER A 131 -7.45 -9.88 13.91
C SER A 131 -7.26 -10.08 15.40
N TRP A 132 -7.67 -9.12 16.22
CA TRP A 132 -7.63 -9.23 17.68
C TRP A 132 -8.61 -8.27 18.35
N TYR A 133 -8.77 -8.36 19.66
CA TYR A 133 -9.65 -7.51 20.47
C TYR A 133 -8.85 -6.83 21.58
N GLY A 134 -9.33 -5.69 22.08
CA GLY A 134 -8.67 -4.91 23.13
C GLY A 134 -7.45 -4.13 22.64
N ASP A 135 -7.39 -3.79 21.35
CA ASP A 135 -6.27 -3.11 20.73
C ASP A 135 -6.49 -1.60 20.67
N THR A 136 -5.43 -0.85 20.40
CA THR A 136 -5.52 0.57 20.07
C THR A 136 -4.50 0.86 18.98
N LEU A 137 -4.95 0.81 17.73
CA LEU A 137 -4.08 0.89 16.55
C LEU A 137 -4.40 2.10 15.69
N GLN A 138 -3.41 2.49 14.87
CA GLN A 138 -3.64 3.40 13.75
C GLN A 138 -4.44 2.69 12.66
N ILE A 139 -5.05 3.46 11.78
CA ILE A 139 -5.90 2.99 10.68
C ILE A 139 -5.13 3.17 9.38
N LEU A 140 -5.12 2.16 8.52
CA LEU A 140 -4.72 2.34 7.13
C LEU A 140 -5.89 2.96 6.36
N LEU A 141 -5.67 4.13 5.79
CA LEU A 141 -6.66 4.91 5.06
C LEU A 141 -6.42 4.78 3.56
N VAL A 142 -7.50 4.82 2.79
CA VAL A 142 -7.45 4.91 1.32
C VAL A 142 -8.48 5.92 0.82
N LYS A 143 -8.12 6.68 -0.20
CA LYS A 143 -9.03 7.59 -0.92
C LYS A 143 -10.02 6.79 -1.77
N LYS A 144 -11.30 7.19 -1.76
CA LYS A 144 -12.39 6.57 -2.52
C LYS A 144 -12.32 6.89 -4.01
#